data_AF-A0A1A8QJI3-F1
#
_entry.id   AF-A0A1A8QJI3-F1
#
_cell.length_a   1.000
_cell.length_b   1.000
_cell.length_c   1.000
_cell.angle_alpha   90.00
_cell.angle_beta   90.00
_cell.angle_gamma   90.00
#
_symmetry.space_group_name_H-M   'P 1'
#
loop_
_entity.id
_entity.type
_entity.pdbx_description
1 polymer ?
#
loop_
_entity_poly.entity_id
_entity_poly.type
_entity_poly.pdbx_seq_one_letter_code
_entity_poly.pdbx_strand_id
1 'polypeptide(L)'
;LLKKLGNRDNVKVWFYNQAWHSMVSFLSVANNGILRGNLPAGQSPRQYGISVSNHPLNLTKDQLSFTAMATTSTDVVVSICVIFAMSFIPASFVLFLIQERVSKAKHLQFVSGVNPAVYWLASFAWDMCNYIIPCIIVIVIF
;
A
#
# COMPACT_ATOMS: atom_id res chain seq x y z
N LEU A 1 26.68 31.06 44.69
CA LEU A 1 26.27 29.68 44.36
C LEU A 1 25.85 29.51 42.88
N LEU A 2 25.07 30.43 42.28
CA LEU A 2 24.62 30.32 40.88
C LEU A 2 25.72 30.46 39.80
N LYS A 3 26.85 31.10 40.09
CA LYS A 3 27.99 31.24 39.14
C LYS A 3 28.77 29.94 38.90
N LYS A 4 28.54 28.89 39.72
CA LYS A 4 29.14 27.54 39.60
C LYS A 4 28.29 26.56 38.80
N LEU A 5 27.07 26.94 38.39
CA LEU A 5 26.20 26.14 37.52
C LEU A 5 26.44 26.41 36.02
N GLY A 6 27.36 27.32 35.69
CA GLY A 6 27.73 27.60 34.30
C GLY A 6 28.50 26.42 33.71
N ASN A 7 27.95 25.83 32.65
CA ASN A 7 28.60 24.73 31.93
C ASN A 7 29.89 25.24 31.26
N ARG A 8 31.03 24.59 31.52
CA ARG A 8 32.35 25.02 31.02
C ARG A 8 32.49 24.84 29.51
N ASP A 9 31.91 23.76 28.97
CA ASP A 9 31.95 23.42 27.55
C ASP A 9 30.53 23.09 27.06
N ASN A 10 30.13 23.67 25.92
CA ASN A 10 28.83 23.42 25.30
C ASN A 10 29.00 22.94 23.86
N VAL A 11 28.47 21.75 23.56
CA VAL A 11 28.44 21.21 22.20
C VAL A 11 27.13 21.59 21.53
N LYS A 12 27.21 22.23 20.36
CA LYS A 12 26.05 22.55 19.52
C LYS A 12 26.05 21.62 18.32
N VAL A 13 24.93 20.92 18.12
CA VAL A 13 24.74 20.00 16.99
C VAL A 13 23.78 20.64 16.00
N TRP A 14 24.29 20.94 14.82
CA TRP A 14 23.47 21.40 13.70
C TRP A 14 22.98 20.17 12.94
N PHE A 15 21.66 20.06 12.80
CA PHE A 15 21.02 18.98 12.06
C PHE A 15 20.11 19.56 11.00
N TYR A 16 19.86 18.77 9.96
CA TYR A 16 18.98 19.17 8.88
C TYR A 16 17.58 18.58 9.08
N ASN A 17 16.54 19.40 9.16
CA ASN A 17 15.20 18.96 9.54
C ASN A 17 14.39 18.27 8.41
N GLN A 18 15.02 17.89 7.29
CA GLN A 18 14.31 17.18 6.21
C GLN A 18 14.08 15.70 6.53
N ALA A 19 15.02 15.04 7.20
CA ALA A 19 14.86 13.62 7.56
C ALA A 19 14.25 13.48 8.96
N TRP A 20 13.22 12.64 9.08
CA TRP A 20 12.45 12.40 10.30
C TRP A 20 13.31 12.00 11.52
N HIS A 21 14.38 11.24 11.28
CA HIS A 21 15.31 10.78 12.33
C HIS A 21 16.59 11.63 12.42
N SER A 22 16.71 12.72 11.65
CA SER A 22 17.92 13.52 11.55
C SER A 22 18.42 14.01 12.91
N MET A 23 17.55 14.66 13.69
CA MET A 23 17.91 15.21 15.00
C MET A 23 18.51 14.15 15.94
N VAL A 24 17.87 12.99 16.04
CA VAL A 24 18.30 11.90 16.93
C VAL A 24 19.61 11.26 16.45
N SER A 25 19.77 11.09 15.13
CA SER A 25 20.99 10.55 14.54
C SER A 25 22.19 11.45 14.76
N PHE A 26 22.06 12.76 14.49
CA PHE A 26 23.16 13.72 14.72
C PHE A 26 23.51 13.84 16.21
N LEU A 27 22.51 13.79 17.09
CA LEU A 27 22.73 13.76 18.54
C LEU A 27 23.47 12.49 18.99
N SER A 28 23.11 11.33 18.44
CA SER A 28 23.80 10.06 18.71
C SER A 28 25.27 10.12 18.28
N VAL A 29 25.57 10.68 17.11
CA VAL A 29 26.95 10.88 16.63
C VAL A 29 27.72 11.83 17.55
N ALA A 30 27.12 12.93 17.96
CA ALA A 30 27.74 13.88 18.88
C ALA A 30 28.07 13.24 20.24
N ASN A 31 27.12 12.49 20.82
CA ASN A 31 27.32 11.77 22.08
C ASN A 31 28.40 10.69 21.96
N ASN A 32 28.46 9.98 20.82
CA ASN A 32 29.52 9.04 20.53
C ASN A 32 30.89 9.73 20.39
N GLY A 33 30.94 10.94 19.82
CA GLY A 33 32.14 11.76 19.75
C GLY A 33 32.64 12.18 21.14
N ILE A 34 31.72 12.63 22.02
CA ILE A 34 32.04 13.00 23.40
C ILE A 34 32.54 11.78 24.19
N LEU A 35 31.86 10.63 24.07
CA LEU A 35 32.27 9.39 24.72
C LEU A 35 33.70 9.04 24.30
N ARG A 36 33.97 9.04 22.99
CA ARG A 36 35.28 8.70 22.41
C ARG A 36 36.39 9.68 22.78
N GLY A 37 36.06 10.95 23.01
CA GLY A 37 37.01 11.99 23.42
C GLY A 37 37.42 11.94 24.90
N ASN A 38 36.64 11.28 25.76
CA ASN A 38 36.87 11.23 27.20
C ASN A 38 37.40 9.86 27.70
N LEU A 39 37.88 8.98 26.81
CA LEU A 39 38.44 7.69 27.25
C LEU A 39 39.79 7.85 27.97
N PRO A 40 40.10 7.01 28.97
CA PRO A 40 41.43 6.92 29.56
C PRO A 40 42.50 6.52 28.54
N ALA A 41 43.74 6.96 28.77
CA ALA A 41 44.87 6.58 27.95
C ALA A 41 45.04 5.05 27.92
N GLY A 42 45.16 4.48 26.72
CA GLY A 42 45.34 3.03 26.50
C GLY A 42 44.08 2.27 26.06
N GLN A 43 42.90 2.90 26.07
CA GLN A 43 41.68 2.29 25.51
C GLN A 43 41.48 2.67 24.04
N SER A 44 41.04 1.72 23.21
CA SER A 44 40.83 1.97 21.78
C SER A 44 39.44 2.58 21.52
N PRO A 45 39.32 3.79 20.93
CA PRO A 45 38.01 4.45 20.76
C PRO A 45 37.03 3.70 19.84
N ARG A 46 37.54 2.80 18.99
CA ARG A 46 36.74 1.99 18.05
C ARG A 46 35.90 0.92 18.74
N GLN A 47 36.31 0.45 19.92
CA GLN A 47 35.60 -0.58 20.67
C GLN A 47 34.40 -0.03 21.46
N TYR A 48 34.31 1.29 21.60
CA TYR A 48 33.28 1.96 22.39
C TYR A 48 32.32 2.74 21.48
N GLY A 49 31.03 2.54 21.71
CA GLY A 49 29.96 3.20 20.98
C GLY A 49 28.61 2.96 21.65
N ILE A 50 27.74 3.96 21.55
CA ILE A 50 26.36 3.97 21.99
C ILE A 50 25.49 3.81 20.76
N SER A 51 24.61 2.81 20.76
CA SER A 51 23.56 2.65 19.75
C SER A 51 22.25 3.19 20.31
N VAL A 52 21.51 3.93 19.49
CA VAL A 52 20.20 4.49 19.86
C VAL A 52 19.17 3.90 18.92
N SER A 53 18.16 3.23 19.48
CA SER A 53 17.04 2.66 18.74
C SER A 53 15.72 3.27 19.23
N ASN A 54 14.88 3.72 18.31
CA ASN A 54 13.51 4.10 18.63
C ASN A 54 12.60 2.89 18.42
N HIS A 55 11.98 2.41 19.50
CA HIS A 55 10.96 1.37 19.43
C HIS A 55 9.66 1.97 19.96
N PRO A 56 8.69 2.30 19.08
CA PRO A 56 7.41 2.84 19.50
C PRO A 56 6.71 1.89 20.47
N LEU A 57 5.95 2.46 21.40
CA LEU A 57 5.10 1.68 22.28
C LEU A 57 3.93 1.07 21.49
N ASN A 58 3.37 -0.03 22.02
CA ASN A 58 2.16 -0.62 21.47
C ASN A 58 1.02 0.40 21.52
N LEU A 59 0.24 0.46 20.44
CA LEU A 59 -0.89 1.37 20.30
C LEU A 59 -1.99 1.05 21.31
N THR A 60 -2.65 2.09 21.84
CA THR A 60 -3.85 1.93 22.65
C THR A 60 -5.03 1.48 21.79
N LYS A 61 -6.10 0.97 22.41
CA LYS A 61 -7.30 0.51 21.70
C LYS A 61 -7.91 1.59 20.79
N ASP A 62 -7.89 2.85 21.24
CA ASP A 62 -8.42 3.98 20.48
C ASP A 62 -7.52 4.39 19.31
N GLN A 63 -6.20 4.23 19.45
CA GLN A 63 -5.28 4.47 18.35
C GLN A 63 -5.35 3.34 17.31
N LEU A 64 -5.48 2.09 17.75
CA LEU A 64 -5.69 0.95 16.87
C LEU A 64 -6.99 1.06 16.09
N SER A 65 -8.08 1.50 16.74
CA SER A 65 -9.35 1.71 16.04
C SER A 65 -9.25 2.85 15.03
N PHE A 66 -8.55 3.93 15.36
CA PHE A 66 -8.28 5.01 14.40
C PHE A 66 -7.44 4.54 13.20
N THR A 67 -6.35 3.81 13.44
CA THR A 67 -5.54 3.23 12.37
C THR A 67 -6.34 2.22 11.54
N ALA A 68 -7.16 1.39 12.18
CA ALA A 68 -8.04 0.45 11.49
C ALA A 68 -9.09 1.16 10.62
N MET A 69 -9.68 2.25 11.11
CA MET A 69 -10.59 3.07 10.30
C MET A 69 -9.86 3.68 9.10
N ALA A 70 -8.63 4.15 9.28
CA ALA A 70 -7.82 4.67 8.19
C ALA A 70 -7.52 3.58 7.14
N THR A 71 -7.18 2.35 7.55
CA THR A 71 -6.98 1.24 6.61
C THR A 71 -8.29 0.82 5.93
N THR A 72 -9.42 0.77 6.66
CA THR A 72 -10.72 0.50 6.03
C THR A 72 -11.07 1.55 4.99
N SER A 73 -10.71 2.82 5.22
CA SER A 73 -10.97 3.88 4.24
C SER A 73 -10.23 3.65 2.91
N THR A 74 -9.01 3.12 2.94
CA THR A 74 -8.28 2.77 1.71
C THR A 74 -8.92 1.57 1.03
N ASP A 75 -9.37 0.58 1.79
CA ASP A 75 -10.03 -0.63 1.26
C ASP A 75 -11.35 -0.30 0.57
N VAL A 76 -12.10 0.67 1.09
CA VAL A 76 -13.34 1.16 0.47
C VAL A 76 -13.06 1.79 -0.89
N VAL A 77 -12.02 2.62 -1.01
CA VAL A 77 -11.64 3.25 -2.29
C VAL A 77 -11.26 2.19 -3.33
N VAL A 78 -10.46 1.19 -2.92
CA VAL A 78 -10.11 0.05 -3.78
C VAL A 78 -11.35 -0.70 -4.24
N SER A 79 -12.29 -0.97 -3.32
CA SER A 79 -13.53 -1.67 -3.62
C SER A 79 -14.39 -0.94 -4.66
N ILE A 80 -14.50 0.39 -4.54
CA ILE A 80 -15.22 1.22 -5.52
C ILE A 80 -14.58 1.13 -6.91
N CYS A 81 -13.25 1.20 -6.99
CA CYS A 81 -12.53 1.05 -8.24
C CYS A 81 -12.74 -0.32 -8.88
N VAL A 82 -12.74 -1.40 -8.09
CA VAL A 82 -13.01 -2.76 -8.57
C VAL A 82 -14.43 -2.88 -9.09
N ILE A 83 -15.44 -2.38 -8.37
CA ILE A 83 -16.84 -2.38 -8.83
C ILE A 83 -16.97 -1.66 -10.17
N PHE A 84 -16.33 -0.49 -10.30
CA PHE A 84 -16.33 0.27 -11.55
C PHE A 84 -15.69 -0.50 -12.70
N ALA A 85 -14.51 -1.11 -12.48
CA ALA A 85 -13.84 -1.93 -13.49
C ALA A 85 -14.69 -3.13 -13.92
N MET A 86 -15.29 -3.84 -12.96
CA MET A 86 -16.13 -5.01 -13.23
C MET A 86 -17.40 -4.66 -14.01
N SER A 87 -17.93 -3.43 -13.87
CA SER A 87 -19.11 -2.97 -14.61
C SER A 87 -18.90 -2.88 -16.14
N PHE A 88 -17.65 -2.71 -16.60
CA PHE A 88 -17.35 -2.66 -18.03
C PHE A 88 -17.38 -4.03 -18.72
N ILE A 89 -17.20 -5.11 -17.95
CA ILE A 89 -17.10 -6.46 -18.52
C ILE A 89 -18.46 -6.90 -19.11
N PRO A 90 -19.59 -6.84 -18.40
CA PRO A 90 -20.90 -7.12 -18.99
C PRO A 90 -21.24 -6.18 -20.15
N ALA A 91 -20.86 -4.89 -20.06
CA ALA A 91 -21.10 -3.93 -21.12
C ALA A 91 -20.39 -4.32 -22.43
N SER A 92 -19.21 -4.95 -22.35
CA SER A 92 -18.48 -5.44 -23.52
C SER A 92 -19.19 -6.60 -24.24
N PHE A 93 -19.85 -7.51 -23.51
CA PHE A 93 -20.59 -8.64 -24.10
C PHE A 93 -21.80 -8.19 -24.93
N VAL A 94 -22.45 -7.10 -24.51
CA VAL A 94 -23.58 -6.50 -25.24
C VAL A 94 -23.16 -6.05 -26.64
N LEU A 95 -21.93 -5.55 -26.81
CA LEU A 95 -21.43 -5.13 -28.12
C LEU A 95 -21.35 -6.29 -29.12
N PHE A 96 -20.96 -7.48 -28.65
CA PHE A 96 -20.90 -8.68 -29.49
C PHE A 96 -22.30 -9.07 -30.00
N LEU A 97 -23.31 -9.05 -29.11
CA LEU A 97 -24.70 -9.32 -29.47
C LEU A 97 -25.26 -8.28 -30.47
N ILE A 98 -24.85 -7.01 -30.33
CA ILE A 98 -25.23 -5.95 -31.28
C ILE A 98 -24.60 -6.22 -32.65
N GLN A 99 -23.31 -6.54 -32.70
CA GLN A 99 -22.63 -6.86 -33.97
C GLN A 99 -23.24 -8.08 -34.67
N GLU A 100 -23.62 -9.10 -33.91
CA GLU A 100 -24.30 -10.28 -34.45
C GLU A 100 -25.69 -9.95 -35.04
N ARG A 101 -26.39 -8.99 -34.43
CA ARG A 101 -27.66 -8.47 -34.95
C ARG A 101 -27.48 -7.66 -36.23
N VAL A 102 -26.48 -6.78 -36.27
CA VAL A 102 -26.20 -5.90 -37.42
C VAL A 102 -25.71 -6.70 -38.62
N SER A 103 -24.85 -7.71 -38.41
CA SER A 103 -24.35 -8.62 -39.45
C SER A 103 -25.37 -9.65 -39.94
N LYS A 104 -26.57 -9.71 -39.34
CA LYS A 104 -27.63 -10.69 -39.62
C LYS A 104 -27.25 -12.16 -39.33
N ALA A 105 -26.10 -12.41 -38.69
CA ALA A 105 -25.66 -13.76 -38.33
C ALA A 105 -26.68 -14.48 -37.42
N LYS A 106 -27.25 -13.77 -36.44
CA LYS A 106 -28.33 -14.30 -35.59
C LYS A 106 -29.56 -14.75 -36.39
N HIS A 107 -29.92 -14.00 -37.43
CA HIS A 107 -31.05 -14.37 -38.30
C HIS A 107 -30.73 -15.62 -39.12
N LEU A 108 -29.50 -15.72 -39.64
CA LEU A 108 -29.04 -16.88 -40.39
C LEU A 108 -29.03 -18.16 -39.54
N GLN A 109 -28.61 -18.07 -38.27
CA GLN A 109 -28.68 -19.18 -37.32
C GLN A 109 -30.12 -19.64 -37.07
N PHE A 110 -31.08 -18.70 -36.97
CA PHE A 110 -32.49 -19.05 -36.83
C PHE A 110 -33.09 -19.67 -38.08
N VAL A 111 -32.77 -19.14 -39.27
CA VAL A 111 -33.19 -19.72 -40.55
C VAL A 111 -32.61 -21.13 -40.75
N SER A 112 -31.45 -21.40 -40.15
CA SER A 112 -30.82 -22.73 -40.13
C SER A 112 -31.44 -23.72 -39.12
N GLY A 113 -32.51 -23.34 -38.42
CA GLY A 113 -33.26 -24.23 -37.52
C GLY A 113 -32.77 -24.28 -36.08
N VAL A 114 -31.89 -23.37 -35.64
CA VAL A 114 -31.45 -23.30 -34.24
C VAL A 114 -32.61 -22.84 -33.34
N ASN A 115 -32.84 -23.54 -32.23
CA ASN A 115 -33.84 -23.15 -31.23
C ASN A 115 -33.37 -21.88 -30.47
N PRO A 116 -34.22 -20.83 -30.36
CA PRO A 116 -33.92 -19.62 -29.57
C PRO A 116 -33.45 -19.86 -28.14
N ALA A 117 -33.97 -20.87 -27.45
CA ALA A 117 -33.57 -21.16 -26.08
C ALA A 117 -32.10 -21.61 -25.99
N VAL A 118 -31.65 -22.45 -26.95
CA VAL A 118 -30.28 -22.97 -26.99
C VAL A 118 -29.29 -21.86 -27.35
N TYR A 119 -29.66 -20.95 -28.25
CA TYR A 119 -28.85 -19.79 -28.58
C TYR A 119 -28.57 -18.92 -27.35
N TRP A 120 -29.62 -18.54 -26.60
CA TRP A 120 -29.44 -17.70 -25.41
C TRP A 120 -28.65 -18.40 -24.31
N LEU A 121 -28.86 -19.72 -24.13
CA LEU A 121 -28.10 -20.50 -23.16
C LEU A 121 -26.61 -20.56 -23.53
N ALA A 122 -26.29 -20.76 -24.82
CA ALA A 122 -24.92 -20.79 -25.32
C ALA A 122 -24.24 -19.42 -25.17
N SER A 123 -24.92 -18.32 -25.53
CA SER A 123 -24.39 -16.97 -25.33
C SER A 123 -24.14 -16.67 -23.85
N PHE A 124 -25.08 -17.02 -22.96
CA PHE A 124 -24.90 -16.83 -21.52
C PHE A 124 -23.75 -17.67 -20.96
N ALA A 125 -23.63 -18.93 -21.37
CA ALA A 125 -22.53 -19.79 -20.94
C ALA A 125 -21.17 -19.23 -21.38
N TRP A 126 -21.07 -18.72 -22.61
CA TRP A 126 -19.87 -18.07 -23.13
C TRP A 126 -19.52 -16.80 -22.33
N ASP A 127 -20.51 -15.95 -22.04
CA ASP A 127 -20.32 -14.74 -21.24
C ASP A 127 -19.85 -15.08 -19.82
N MET A 128 -20.41 -16.12 -19.19
CA MET A 128 -19.98 -16.60 -17.86
C MET A 128 -18.53 -17.10 -17.87
N CYS A 129 -18.13 -17.88 -18.89
CA CYS A 129 -16.73 -18.33 -19.03
C CYS A 129 -15.76 -17.14 -19.15
N ASN A 130 -16.11 -16.13 -19.94
CA ASN A 130 -15.30 -14.93 -20.09
C ASN A 130 -15.31 -14.04 -18.84
N TYR A 131 -16.38 -14.05 -18.05
CA TYR A 131 -16.47 -13.31 -16.79
C TYR A 131 -15.64 -13.94 -15.66
N ILE A 132 -15.45 -15.26 -15.66
CA ILE A 132 -14.63 -15.96 -14.65
C ILE A 132 -13.16 -15.52 -14.72
N ILE A 133 -12.61 -15.28 -15.92
CA ILE A 133 -11.22 -14.88 -16.10
C ILE A 133 -10.86 -13.59 -15.34
N PRO A 134 -11.54 -12.45 -15.53
CA PRO A 134 -11.28 -11.22 -14.78
C PRO A 134 -11.62 -11.38 -13.29
N CYS A 135 -12.61 -12.18 -12.91
CA CYS A 135 -12.88 -12.49 -11.49
C CYS A 135 -11.68 -13.16 -10.82
N ILE A 136 -11.07 -14.16 -11.46
CA ILE A 136 -9.88 -14.84 -10.93
C ILE A 136 -8.72 -13.85 -10.82
N ILE A 137 -8.52 -12.99 -11.83
CA ILE A 137 -7.46 -11.98 -11.79
C ILE A 137 -7.65 -11.03 -10.60
N VAL A 138 -8.87 -10.56 -10.34
CA VAL A 138 -9.19 -9.72 -9.18
C VAL A 138 -8.88 -10.45 -7.86
N ILE A 139 -9.29 -11.72 -7.73
CA ILE A 139 -9.04 -12.53 -6.52
C ILE A 139 -7.54 -12.79 -6.28
N VAL A 140 -6.72 -12.84 -7.33
CA VAL A 140 -5.26 -13.04 -7.19
C VAL A 140 -4.54 -11.75 -6.80
N ILE A 141 -5.06 -10.60 -7.23
CA ILE A 141 -4.42 -9.29 -6.98
C ILE A 141 -4.75 -8.74 -5.58
N PHE A 142 -5.99 -8.95 -5.13
CA PHE A 142 -6.51 -8.44 -3.85
C PHE A 142 -6.68 -9.55 -2.83
#